data_AF-A0A1W0B8G2-F1
#
_entry.id   AF-A0A1W0B8G2-F1
#
_cell.length_a   1.000
_cell.length_b   1.000
_cell.length_c   1.000
_cell.angle_alpha   90.00
_cell.angle_beta   90.00
_cell.angle_gamma   90.00
#
_symmetry.space_group_name_H-M   'P 1'
#
loop_
_entity.id
_entity.type
_entity.pdbx_description
1 polymer ?
#
loop_
_entity_poly.entity_id
_entity_poly.type
_entity_poly.pdbx_seq_one_letter_code
_entity_poly.pdbx_strand_id
1 'polypeptide(L)'
;MVDIDGPNEVINSAGKYSGTVTSAAEHTRGVADGFVVHRRPESSLDHALVAKKAWIKQVFDDATRAAGARATKTLQVAVSDVNAITSADEAGAAHVRNLSV
;
A
#
# COMPACT_ATOMS: atom_id res chain seq x y z
N MET A 1 6.23 -20.06 -0.49
CA MET A 1 5.08 -20.19 0.42
C MET A 1 5.49 -19.47 1.69
N VAL A 2 4.76 -18.43 2.11
CA VAL A 2 5.05 -17.77 3.39
C VAL A 2 4.48 -18.70 4.46
N ASP A 3 5.37 -19.30 5.25
CA ASP A 3 4.99 -20.00 6.47
C ASP A 3 4.51 -18.93 7.44
N ILE A 4 3.25 -19.01 7.89
CA ILE A 4 2.65 -18.04 8.81
C ILE A 4 2.27 -18.80 10.06
N ASP A 5 3.05 -18.63 11.11
CA ASP A 5 2.97 -19.39 12.35
C ASP A 5 2.05 -18.73 13.39
N GLY A 6 1.54 -17.52 13.14
CA GLY A 6 0.55 -16.90 14.03
C GLY A 6 0.06 -15.50 13.64
N PRO A 7 -0.88 -14.94 14.42
CA PRO A 7 -1.56 -13.68 14.09
C PRO A 7 -0.61 -12.48 13.95
N ASN A 8 0.44 -12.42 14.77
CA ASN A 8 1.46 -11.37 14.68
C ASN A 8 2.27 -11.42 13.37
N GLU A 9 2.46 -12.62 12.80
CA GLU A 9 3.16 -12.78 11.53
C GLU A 9 2.31 -12.32 10.35
N VAL A 10 0.99 -12.52 10.40
CA VAL A 10 0.04 -11.97 9.41
C VAL A 10 0.14 -10.45 9.37
N ILE A 11 0.08 -9.79 10.53
CA ILE A 11 0.20 -8.33 10.63
C ILE A 11 1.57 -7.86 10.14
N ASN A 12 2.65 -8.53 10.53
CA ASN A 12 4.00 -8.17 10.10
C ASN A 12 4.16 -8.32 8.58
N SER A 13 3.65 -9.40 7.99
CA SER A 13 3.68 -9.64 6.55
C SER A 13 2.87 -8.58 5.79
N ALA A 14 1.65 -8.27 6.25
CA ALA A 14 0.83 -7.20 5.69
C ALA A 14 1.49 -5.81 5.84
N GLY A 15 2.18 -5.57 6.95
CA GLY A 15 2.95 -4.36 7.21
C GLY A 15 4.15 -4.23 6.24
N LYS A 16 4.93 -5.29 6.05
CA LYS A 16 6.03 -5.35 5.07
C LYS A 16 5.53 -5.13 3.65
N TYR A 17 4.43 -5.77 3.27
CA TYR A 17 3.79 -5.55 1.98
C TYR A 17 3.39 -4.08 1.81
N SER A 18 2.69 -3.51 2.80
CA SER A 18 2.27 -2.12 2.75
C SER A 18 3.45 -1.16 2.64
N GLY A 19 4.51 -1.38 3.44
CA GLY A 19 5.72 -0.58 3.39
C GLY A 19 6.42 -0.67 2.04
N THR A 20 6.53 -1.87 1.46
CA THR A 20 7.16 -2.08 0.15
C THR A 20 6.41 -1.33 -0.97
N VAL A 21 5.07 -1.41 -0.96
CA VAL A 21 4.24 -0.70 -1.94
C VAL A 21 4.37 0.81 -1.79
N THR A 22 4.40 1.33 -0.56
CA THR A 22 4.62 2.77 -0.30
C THR A 22 5.98 3.23 -0.83
N SER A 23 7.05 2.51 -0.52
CA SER A 23 8.40 2.85 -0.99
C SER A 23 8.50 2.81 -2.53
N ALA A 24 7.90 1.81 -3.17
CA ALA A 24 7.86 1.71 -4.63
C ALA A 24 7.06 2.86 -5.27
N ALA A 25 5.96 3.27 -4.63
CA ALA A 25 5.15 4.40 -5.04
C ALA A 25 5.92 5.72 -4.96
N GLU A 26 6.62 5.97 -3.85
CA GLU A 26 7.48 7.15 -3.68
C GLU A 26 8.61 7.19 -4.70
N HIS A 27 9.27 6.05 -4.92
CA HIS A 27 10.34 5.96 -5.92
C HIS A 27 9.83 6.30 -7.33
N THR A 28 8.67 5.75 -7.71
CA THR A 28 8.05 5.99 -9.02
C THR A 28 7.68 7.47 -9.22
N ARG A 29 7.14 8.12 -8.18
CA ARG A 29 6.85 9.56 -8.20
C ARG A 29 8.14 10.38 -8.38
N GLY A 30 9.21 10.03 -7.65
CA GLY A 30 10.51 10.69 -7.78
C GLY A 30 11.09 10.60 -9.20
N VAL A 31 10.97 9.43 -9.84
CA VAL A 31 11.39 9.24 -11.24
C VAL A 31 10.56 10.12 -12.18
N ALA A 32 9.23 10.15 -12.01
CA ALA A 32 8.35 10.99 -12.84
C ALA A 32 8.62 12.49 -12.66
N ASP A 33 8.98 12.92 -11.44
CA ASP A 33 9.36 14.29 -11.15
C ASP A 33 10.68 14.71 -11.80
N GLY A 34 11.60 13.75 -11.95
CA GLY A 34 12.90 13.93 -12.59
C GLY A 34 12.86 14.17 -14.10
N PHE A 35 11.72 14.01 -14.77
CA PHE A 35 11.64 14.30 -16.20
C PHE A 35 11.87 15.79 -16.48
N VAL A 36 12.87 16.13 -17.29
CA VAL A 36 13.17 17.52 -17.69
C VAL A 36 12.89 17.69 -19.18
N VAL A 37 12.03 18.66 -19.51
CA VAL A 37 11.85 19.12 -20.90
C VAL A 37 12.78 20.30 -21.10
N HIS A 38 13.77 20.15 -21.98
CA HIS A 38 14.65 21.26 -22.36
C HIS A 38 13.85 22.27 -23.20
N ARG A 39 13.81 23.55 -22.78
CA ARG A 39 12.96 24.58 -23.41
C ARG A 39 13.65 25.26 -24.60
N ARG A 40 12.92 25.30 -25.72
CA ARG A 40 12.94 26.32 -26.78
C ARG A 40 11.54 26.97 -26.81
N PRO A 41 11.37 28.16 -26.23
CA PRO A 41 10.06 28.73 -25.90
C PRO A 41 9.12 29.03 -27.09
N GLU A 42 9.58 28.91 -28.34
CA GLU A 42 8.76 29.12 -29.55
C GLU A 42 8.39 27.81 -30.28
N SER A 43 8.80 26.66 -29.77
CA SER A 43 8.58 25.36 -30.40
C SER A 43 7.23 24.77 -29.97
N SER A 44 6.33 24.54 -30.94
CA SER A 44 5.07 23.81 -30.71
C SER A 44 5.31 22.37 -30.21
N LEU A 45 6.44 21.78 -30.58
CA LEU A 45 6.88 20.47 -30.07
C LEU A 45 7.15 20.53 -28.56
N ASP A 46 7.70 21.62 -28.05
CA ASP A 46 8.05 21.76 -26.64
C ASP A 46 6.80 21.90 -25.77
N HIS A 47 5.78 22.62 -26.25
CA HIS A 47 4.47 22.67 -25.61
C HIS A 47 3.81 21.29 -25.56
N ALA A 48 3.88 20.51 -26.65
CA ALA A 48 3.38 19.15 -26.67
C ALA A 48 4.14 18.23 -25.70
N LEU A 49 5.46 18.38 -25.60
CA LEU A 49 6.30 17.62 -24.67
C LEU A 49 6.01 17.97 -23.20
N VAL A 50 5.75 19.24 -22.88
CA VAL A 50 5.31 19.65 -21.54
C VAL A 50 3.96 19.02 -21.19
N ALA A 51 3.00 19.03 -22.11
CA ALA A 51 1.71 18.38 -21.90
C ALA A 51 1.86 16.86 -21.70
N LYS A 52 2.73 16.21 -22.49
CA LYS A 52 3.03 14.78 -22.32
C LYS A 52 3.71 14.49 -20.99
N LYS A 53 4.66 15.31 -20.55
CA LYS A 53 5.27 15.18 -19.23
C LYS A 53 4.22 15.28 -18.12
N ALA A 54 3.31 16.24 -18.19
CA ALA A 54 2.23 16.39 -17.21
C ALA A 54 1.32 15.17 -17.16
N TRP A 55 0.94 14.65 -18.33
CA TRP A 55 0.15 13.41 -18.44
C TRP A 55 0.88 12.20 -17.84
N ILE A 56 2.17 12.02 -18.14
CA ILE A 56 2.99 10.92 -17.57
C ILE A 56 2.99 11.01 -16.04
N LYS A 57 3.24 12.20 -15.48
CA LYS A 57 3.20 12.42 -14.02
C LYS A 57 1.86 12.03 -13.42
N GLN A 58 0.77 12.50 -14.03
CA GLN A 58 -0.58 12.20 -13.56
C GLN A 58 -0.87 10.70 -13.55
N VAL A 59 -0.51 9.97 -14.61
CA VAL A 59 -0.71 8.52 -14.69
C VAL A 59 0.03 7.79 -13.57
N PHE A 60 1.28 8.16 -13.29
CA PHE A 60 2.05 7.58 -12.20
C PHE A 60 1.48 7.95 -10.83
N ASP A 61 1.06 9.21 -10.63
CA ASP A 61 0.44 9.63 -9.37
C ASP A 61 -0.87 8.87 -9.08
N ASP A 62 -1.71 8.67 -10.10
CA ASP A 62 -2.96 7.94 -9.95
C ASP A 62 -2.72 6.45 -9.66
N ALA A 63 -1.77 5.83 -10.38
CA ALA A 63 -1.41 4.43 -10.16
C ALA A 63 -0.80 4.20 -8.76
N THR A 64 0.11 5.08 -8.34
CA THR A 64 0.76 4.98 -7.02
C THR A 64 -0.22 5.24 -5.88
N ARG A 65 -1.17 6.17 -6.04
CA ARG A 65 -2.25 6.39 -5.07
C ARG A 65 -3.15 5.16 -4.94
N ALA A 66 -3.54 4.56 -6.06
CA ALA A 66 -4.38 3.36 -6.06
C ALA A 66 -3.66 2.15 -5.42
N ALA A 67 -2.38 1.97 -5.73
CA ALA A 67 -1.57 0.91 -5.13
C ALA A 67 -1.40 1.10 -3.61
N GLY A 68 -1.06 2.32 -3.17
CA GLY A 68 -0.96 2.66 -1.75
C GLY A 68 -2.26 2.41 -0.98
N ALA A 69 -3.40 2.83 -1.54
CA ALA A 69 -4.71 2.60 -0.92
C ALA A 69 -5.02 1.09 -0.74
N ARG A 70 -4.68 0.26 -1.73
CA ARG A 70 -4.83 -1.20 -1.62
C ARG A 70 -3.92 -1.79 -0.54
N ALA A 71 -2.66 -1.36 -0.50
CA ALA A 71 -1.69 -1.78 0.51
C ALA A 71 -2.15 -1.45 1.94
N THR A 72 -2.58 -0.21 2.17
CA THR A 72 -3.13 0.21 3.47
C THR A 72 -4.36 -0.58 3.84
N LYS A 73 -5.27 -0.82 2.88
CA LYS A 73 -6.47 -1.64 3.12
C LYS A 73 -6.12 -3.07 3.53
N THR A 74 -5.15 -3.70 2.87
CA THR A 74 -4.68 -5.05 3.24
C THR A 74 -4.17 -5.09 4.68
N LEU A 75 -3.40 -4.10 5.11
CA LEU A 75 -2.93 -4.00 6.49
C LEU A 75 -4.09 -3.82 7.48
N GLN A 76 -5.05 -2.95 7.17
CA GLN A 76 -6.23 -2.73 8.02
C GLN A 76 -7.07 -4.00 8.18
N VAL A 77 -7.29 -4.74 7.09
CA VAL A 77 -8.02 -6.02 7.11
C VAL A 77 -7.27 -7.04 7.96
N ALA A 78 -5.95 -7.19 7.75
CA ALA A 78 -5.14 -8.11 8.54
C ALA A 78 -5.22 -7.81 10.06
N VAL A 79 -5.12 -6.54 10.46
CA VAL A 79 -5.26 -6.13 11.86
C VAL A 79 -6.66 -6.41 12.39
N SER A 80 -7.70 -6.10 11.61
CA SER A 80 -9.10 -6.33 11.99
C SER A 80 -9.38 -7.82 12.21
N ASP A 81 -8.94 -8.67 11.29
CA ASP A 81 -9.20 -10.11 11.33
C ASP A 81 -8.44 -10.76 12.49
N VAL A 82 -7.20 -10.36 12.74
CA VAL A 82 -6.42 -10.84 13.89
C VAL A 82 -7.12 -10.46 15.20
N ASN A 83 -7.56 -9.21 15.35
CA ASN A 83 -8.27 -8.78 16.56
C ASN A 83 -9.58 -9.56 16.77
N ALA A 84 -10.31 -9.85 15.68
CA ALA A 84 -11.54 -10.63 15.75
C ALA A 84 -11.28 -12.08 16.21
N ILE A 85 -10.23 -12.72 15.69
CA ILE A 85 -9.83 -14.08 16.10
C ILE A 85 -9.40 -14.09 17.58
N THR A 86 -8.54 -13.16 18.00
CA THR A 86 -8.13 -13.05 19.41
C THR A 86 -9.31 -12.88 20.35
N SER A 87 -10.28 -12.04 19.99
CA SER A 87 -11.49 -11.84 20.79
C SER A 87 -12.35 -13.13 20.87
N ALA A 88 -12.43 -13.89 19.78
CA ALA A 88 -13.14 -15.16 19.75
C ALA A 88 -12.45 -16.23 20.63
N ASP A 89 -11.12 -16.28 20.59
CA ASP A 89 -10.31 -17.18 21.43
C ASP A 89 -10.49 -16.86 22.92
N GLU A 90 -10.47 -15.58 23.30
CA GLU A 90 -10.72 -15.14 24.68
C GLU A 90 -12.13 -15.51 25.15
N ALA A 91 -13.15 -15.29 24.31
CA ALA A 91 -14.53 -15.66 24.62
C ALA A 91 -14.72 -17.18 24.76
N GLY A 92 -14.10 -17.96 23.86
CA GLY A 92 -14.11 -19.42 23.92
C GLY A 92 -13.42 -19.94 25.18
N ALA A 93 -12.26 -19.39 25.53
CA ALA A 93 -11.54 -19.75 26.75
C ALA A 93 -12.34 -19.44 28.02
N ALA A 94 -13.04 -18.31 28.07
CA ALA A 94 -13.94 -17.97 29.17
C ALA A 94 -15.11 -18.95 29.28
N HIS A 95 -15.70 -19.34 28.15
CA HIS A 95 -16.79 -20.30 28.12
C HIS A 95 -16.36 -21.69 28.65
N VAL A 96 -15.20 -22.19 28.19
CA VAL A 96 -14.66 -23.48 28.66
C VAL A 96 -14.36 -23.46 30.15
N ARG A 97 -13.78 -22.37 30.67
CA ARG A 97 -13.53 -22.22 32.12
C ARG A 97 -14.83 -22.29 32.93
N ASN A 98 -15.88 -21.63 32.45
CA ASN A 98 -17.18 -21.64 33.13
C ASN A 98 -17.91 -22.99 33.08
N LEU A 99 -17.63 -23.84 32.09
CA LEU A 99 -18.16 -25.20 32.00
C LEU A 99 -17.37 -26.24 32.81
N SER A 100 -16.15 -25.86 33.25
CA SER A 100 -15.24 -26.76 33.99
C SER A 100 -15.36 -26.59 35.51
N VAL A 101 -16.31 -25.79 35.99
CA VAL A 101 -16.67 -25.53 37.40
C VAL A 101 -18.07 -26.07 37.65
#